data_AF-A0A2K5EQC2-F1
#
_entry.id   AF-A0A2K5EQC2-F1
#
_cell.length_a   1.000
_cell.length_b   1.000
_cell.length_c   1.000
_cell.angle_alpha   90.00
_cell.angle_beta   90.00
_cell.angle_gamma   90.00
#
_symmetry.space_group_name_H-M   'P 1'
#
loop_
_entity.id
_entity.type
_entity.pdbx_description
1 polymer ?
#
loop_
_entity_poly.entity_id
_entity_poly.type
_entity_poly.pdbx_seq_one_letter_code
_entity_poly.pdbx_strand_id
1 'polypeptide(L)'
;MKVLNDKFASLIGKVQALEQRNQLLETRWSFLQGQDSAACDLGHLYEEYQGRLQEELRKVSQERGQLEANLLQVLEKVEEFRIRYEDEISKRTDMEFTFVQLKKDLDAECLRRTELETKLKSLQSFVELMKSIYEQELKDLAAQVKDVSVTFGMDSRCHIDLSGIVEEVKAQYDAIAARSLEEAEAYSRSQLEEQAARSAEFGISLQSTRSEITDLNVRIQKLRSQILSVKSHCLKLEENIKAAEEQGELAFQDAKTKLAQLEAALQQAKQDMARQLHKYQELMNVKLALDIEIATYRKLVEGEEGRMDSPSATVVSAVQSRCKTAASRSRLSKAPSRKKRGSKGPVIKITELSEKYFSQESEVSE
;
A
#
# COMPACT_ATOMS: atom_id res chain seq x y z
N MET A 1 92.58 -20.80 -58.90
CA MET A 1 91.95 -19.46 -58.96
C MET A 1 90.70 -19.40 -59.85
N LYS A 2 90.71 -19.86 -61.12
CA LYS A 2 89.53 -19.74 -62.03
C LYS A 2 88.31 -20.61 -61.67
N VAL A 3 88.51 -21.90 -61.36
CA VAL A 3 87.42 -22.86 -61.05
C VAL A 3 86.60 -22.50 -59.80
N LEU A 4 87.22 -21.82 -58.83
CA LEU A 4 86.53 -21.37 -57.61
C LEU A 4 85.67 -20.13 -57.90
N ASN A 5 86.15 -19.25 -58.77
CA ASN A 5 85.44 -18.05 -59.19
C ASN A 5 84.17 -18.40 -60.00
N ASP A 6 84.25 -19.41 -60.88
CA ASP A 6 83.08 -19.90 -61.63
C ASP A 6 82.00 -20.52 -60.73
N LYS A 7 82.41 -21.20 -59.64
CA LYS A 7 81.48 -21.72 -58.63
C LYS A 7 80.83 -20.60 -57.81
N PHE A 8 81.57 -19.55 -57.46
CA PHE A 8 81.00 -18.37 -56.81
C PHE A 8 80.03 -17.62 -57.72
N ALA A 9 80.33 -17.45 -59.01
CA ALA A 9 79.42 -16.85 -59.98
C ALA A 9 78.11 -17.67 -60.15
N SER A 10 78.20 -19.01 -60.17
CA SER A 10 77.02 -19.88 -60.22
C SER A 10 76.17 -19.81 -58.94
N LEU A 11 76.80 -19.72 -57.77
CA LEU A 11 76.11 -19.53 -56.49
C LEU A 11 75.43 -18.16 -56.42
N ILE A 12 76.10 -17.09 -56.85
CA ILE A 12 75.51 -15.74 -56.92
C ILE A 12 74.31 -15.73 -57.87
N GLY A 13 74.40 -16.36 -59.04
CA GLY A 13 73.28 -16.47 -59.98
C GLY A 13 72.08 -17.25 -59.42
N LYS A 14 72.33 -18.32 -58.64
CA LYS A 14 71.25 -19.05 -57.95
C LYS A 14 70.61 -18.21 -56.84
N VAL A 15 71.41 -17.46 -56.09
CA VAL A 15 70.90 -16.55 -55.05
C VAL A 15 70.02 -15.47 -55.67
N GLN A 16 70.45 -14.84 -56.77
CA GLN A 16 69.64 -13.84 -57.48
C GLN A 16 68.34 -14.40 -58.06
N ALA A 17 68.35 -15.60 -58.64
CA ALA A 17 67.14 -16.23 -59.15
C ALA A 17 66.15 -16.59 -58.02
N LEU A 18 66.67 -16.99 -56.84
CA LEU A 18 65.86 -17.23 -55.65
C LEU A 18 65.33 -15.92 -55.05
N GLU A 19 66.12 -14.85 -55.05
CA GLU A 19 65.68 -13.51 -54.62
C GLU A 19 64.55 -12.99 -55.51
N GLN A 20 64.70 -13.07 -56.84
CA GLN A 20 63.65 -12.66 -57.78
C GLN A 20 62.37 -13.49 -57.59
N ARG A 21 62.51 -14.80 -57.36
CA ARG A 21 61.35 -15.67 -57.07
C ARG A 21 60.70 -15.33 -55.74
N ASN A 22 61.47 -15.00 -54.70
CA ASN A 22 60.94 -14.56 -53.41
C ASN A 22 60.21 -13.23 -53.53
N GLN A 23 60.75 -12.27 -54.27
CA GLN A 23 60.08 -10.99 -54.53
C GLN A 23 58.75 -11.18 -55.27
N LEU A 24 58.69 -12.09 -56.25
CA LEU A 24 57.44 -12.43 -56.94
C LEU A 24 56.43 -13.14 -56.01
N LEU A 25 56.90 -13.96 -55.09
CA LEU A 25 56.03 -14.60 -54.10
C LEU A 25 55.54 -13.60 -53.05
N GLU A 26 56.37 -12.66 -52.61
CA GLU A 26 56.00 -11.58 -51.68
C GLU A 26 54.98 -10.62 -52.29
N THR A 27 55.15 -10.24 -53.55
CA THR A 27 54.18 -9.39 -54.27
C THR A 27 52.86 -10.12 -54.51
N ARG A 28 52.89 -11.42 -54.84
CA ARG A 28 51.68 -12.22 -54.98
C ARG A 28 50.98 -12.47 -53.64
N TRP A 29 51.76 -12.66 -52.57
CA TRP A 29 51.25 -12.82 -51.20
C TRP A 29 50.57 -11.55 -50.70
N SER A 30 51.22 -10.39 -50.84
CA SER A 30 50.64 -9.09 -50.45
C SER A 30 49.38 -8.76 -51.24
N PHE A 31 49.33 -9.11 -52.53
CA PHE A 31 48.12 -8.93 -53.35
C PHE A 31 46.95 -9.82 -52.89
N LEU A 32 47.20 -11.11 -52.60
CA LEU A 32 46.17 -12.02 -52.08
C LEU A 32 45.71 -11.60 -50.68
N GLN A 33 46.62 -11.16 -49.81
CA GLN A 33 46.31 -10.67 -48.48
C GLN A 33 45.43 -9.39 -48.53
N GLY A 34 45.66 -8.52 -49.52
CA GLY A 34 44.79 -7.37 -49.79
C GLY A 34 43.40 -7.75 -50.32
N GLN A 35 43.28 -8.87 -51.02
CA GLN A 35 42.01 -9.38 -51.55
C GLN A 35 41.19 -10.15 -50.50
N ASP A 36 41.86 -10.90 -49.61
CA ASP A 36 41.22 -11.58 -48.47
C ASP A 36 40.67 -10.60 -47.43
N SER A 37 41.23 -9.39 -47.31
CA SER A 37 40.65 -8.33 -46.46
C SER A 37 39.29 -7.84 -46.95
N ALA A 38 38.95 -8.05 -48.23
CA ALA A 38 37.62 -7.77 -48.78
C ALA A 38 36.65 -8.95 -48.66
N ALA A 39 37.16 -10.14 -48.28
CA ALA A 39 36.33 -11.27 -47.92
C ALA A 39 35.78 -11.05 -46.50
N CYS A 40 34.63 -10.38 -46.46
CA CYS A 40 33.57 -10.49 -45.44
C CYS A 40 33.44 -9.35 -44.41
N ASP A 41 32.73 -8.29 -44.82
CA ASP A 41 31.82 -7.48 -43.96
C ASP A 41 30.76 -8.32 -43.20
N LEU A 42 30.81 -9.65 -43.32
CA LEU A 42 29.98 -10.59 -42.60
C LEU A 42 30.14 -10.43 -41.07
N GLY A 43 31.35 -10.11 -40.58
CA GLY A 43 31.57 -9.78 -39.17
C GLY A 43 30.78 -8.56 -38.72
N HIS A 44 30.81 -7.48 -39.51
CA HIS A 44 30.04 -6.25 -39.24
C HIS A 44 28.52 -6.50 -39.32
N LEU A 45 28.04 -7.31 -40.27
CA LEU A 45 26.62 -7.70 -40.35
C LEU A 45 26.18 -8.55 -39.15
N TYR A 46 27.03 -9.45 -38.66
CA TYR A 46 26.76 -10.19 -37.43
C TYR A 46 26.77 -9.29 -36.19
N GLU A 47 27.69 -8.32 -36.10
CA GLU A 47 27.71 -7.32 -35.03
C GLU A 47 26.47 -6.44 -35.04
N GLU A 48 26.03 -5.96 -36.21
CA GLU A 48 24.78 -5.20 -36.34
C GLU A 48 23.55 -6.02 -35.95
N TYR A 49 23.49 -7.30 -36.37
CA TYR A 49 22.40 -8.20 -36.00
C TYR A 49 22.41 -8.53 -34.51
N GLN A 50 23.59 -8.76 -33.93
CA GLN A 50 23.79 -8.97 -32.50
C GLN A 50 23.41 -7.72 -31.70
N GLY A 51 23.80 -6.53 -32.15
CA GLY A 51 23.42 -5.26 -31.54
C GLY A 51 21.91 -5.03 -31.58
N ARG A 52 21.25 -5.35 -32.71
CA ARG A 52 19.78 -5.30 -32.81
C ARG A 52 19.11 -6.28 -31.83
N LEU A 53 19.60 -7.51 -31.72
CA LEU A 53 19.07 -8.48 -30.76
C LEU A 53 19.28 -8.04 -29.31
N GLN A 54 20.41 -7.43 -28.99
CA GLN A 54 20.67 -6.86 -27.66
C GLN A 54 19.74 -5.69 -27.35
N GLU A 55 19.48 -4.80 -28.31
CA GLU A 55 18.54 -3.69 -28.16
C GLU A 55 17.11 -4.20 -27.93
N GLU A 56 16.66 -5.21 -28.69
CA GLU A 56 15.35 -5.84 -28.50
C GLU A 56 15.25 -6.55 -27.14
N LEU A 57 16.31 -7.27 -26.72
CA LEU A 57 16.37 -7.88 -25.40
C LEU A 57 16.29 -6.82 -24.28
N ARG A 58 16.97 -5.68 -24.46
CA ARG A 58 16.93 -4.55 -23.53
C ARG A 58 15.52 -3.96 -23.43
N LYS A 59 14.83 -3.76 -24.57
CA LYS A 59 13.43 -3.29 -24.59
C LYS A 59 12.50 -4.26 -23.87
N VAL A 60 12.57 -5.55 -24.20
CA VAL A 60 11.74 -6.57 -23.54
C VAL A 60 12.03 -6.66 -22.04
N SER A 61 13.31 -6.54 -21.64
CA SER A 61 13.68 -6.53 -20.22
C SER A 61 13.15 -5.30 -19.48
N GLN A 62 13.15 -4.13 -20.13
CA GLN A 62 12.58 -2.89 -19.60
C GLN A 62 11.06 -2.98 -19.47
N GLU A 63 10.36 -3.48 -20.49
CA GLU A 63 8.92 -3.73 -20.46
C GLU A 63 8.55 -4.74 -19.38
N ARG A 64 9.33 -5.81 -19.23
CA ARG A 64 9.17 -6.78 -18.15
C ARG A 64 9.29 -6.12 -16.78
N GLY A 65 10.33 -5.31 -16.55
CA GLY A 65 10.50 -4.60 -15.28
C GLY A 65 9.36 -3.60 -15.00
N GLN A 66 8.84 -2.92 -16.03
CA GLN A 66 7.67 -2.05 -15.88
C GLN A 66 6.41 -2.83 -15.54
N LEU A 67 6.19 -3.98 -16.18
CA LEU A 67 5.06 -4.87 -15.87
C LEU A 67 5.15 -5.47 -14.47
N GLU A 68 6.36 -5.87 -14.04
CA GLU A 68 6.62 -6.34 -12.68
C GLU A 68 6.33 -5.26 -11.64
N ALA A 69 6.77 -4.01 -11.87
CA ALA A 69 6.47 -2.89 -10.98
C ALA A 69 4.97 -2.57 -10.92
N ASN A 70 4.28 -2.60 -12.07
CA ASN A 70 2.83 -2.40 -12.12
C ASN A 70 2.08 -3.52 -11.41
N LEU A 71 2.52 -4.78 -11.56
CA LEU A 71 1.94 -5.93 -10.87
C LEU A 71 2.09 -5.78 -9.36
N LEU A 72 3.29 -5.43 -8.87
CA LEU A 72 3.53 -5.17 -7.45
C LEU A 72 2.62 -4.06 -6.92
N GLN A 73 2.52 -2.93 -7.62
CA GLN A 73 1.64 -1.83 -7.21
C GLN A 73 0.17 -2.25 -7.14
N VAL A 74 -0.30 -3.06 -8.10
CA VAL A 74 -1.69 -3.57 -8.09
C VAL A 74 -1.89 -4.54 -6.93
N LEU A 75 -0.93 -5.43 -6.66
CA LEU A 75 -0.99 -6.36 -5.53
C LEU A 75 -1.02 -5.63 -4.19
N GLU A 76 -0.18 -4.60 -4.01
CA GLU A 76 -0.20 -3.73 -2.82
C GLU A 76 -1.57 -3.09 -2.62
N LYS A 77 -2.16 -2.51 -3.67
CA LYS A 77 -3.52 -1.93 -3.60
C LYS A 77 -4.59 -2.96 -3.25
N VAL A 78 -4.50 -4.17 -3.82
CA VAL A 78 -5.43 -5.27 -3.50
C VAL A 78 -5.31 -5.65 -2.03
N GLU A 79 -4.09 -5.74 -1.51
CA GLU A 79 -3.84 -6.05 -0.10
C GLU A 79 -4.34 -4.94 0.83
N GLU A 80 -4.13 -3.67 0.48
CA GLU A 80 -4.71 -2.52 1.20
C GLU A 80 -6.23 -2.55 1.21
N PHE A 81 -6.88 -2.96 0.11
CA PHE A 81 -8.32 -3.12 0.09
C PHE A 81 -8.76 -4.33 0.92
N ARG A 82 -8.06 -5.46 0.86
CA ARG A 82 -8.33 -6.65 1.68
C ARG A 82 -8.32 -6.31 3.17
N ILE A 83 -7.28 -5.63 3.63
CA ILE A 83 -7.17 -5.17 5.04
C ILE A 83 -8.33 -4.25 5.41
N ARG A 84 -8.65 -3.27 4.55
CA ARG A 84 -9.79 -2.37 4.79
C ARG A 84 -11.14 -3.10 4.86
N TYR A 85 -11.34 -4.12 4.03
CA TYR A 85 -12.55 -4.93 4.07
C TYR A 85 -12.62 -5.77 5.34
N GLU A 86 -11.51 -6.36 5.78
CA GLU A 86 -11.44 -7.12 7.03
C GLU A 86 -11.73 -6.24 8.25
N ASP A 87 -11.16 -5.03 8.29
CA ASP A 87 -11.45 -4.04 9.33
C ASP A 87 -12.92 -3.63 9.36
N GLU A 88 -13.53 -3.41 8.19
CA GLU A 88 -14.94 -3.02 8.09
C GLU A 88 -15.87 -4.17 8.50
N ILE A 89 -15.53 -5.41 8.14
CA ILE A 89 -16.25 -6.61 8.61
C ILE A 89 -16.15 -6.70 10.14
N SER A 90 -14.95 -6.53 10.72
CA SER A 90 -14.76 -6.57 12.18
C SER A 90 -15.60 -5.49 12.89
N LYS A 91 -15.58 -4.25 12.39
CA LYS A 91 -16.40 -3.16 12.95
C LYS A 91 -17.89 -3.45 12.83
N ARG A 92 -18.33 -3.99 11.70
CA ARG A 92 -19.71 -4.41 11.50
C ARG A 92 -20.10 -5.48 12.51
N THR A 93 -19.28 -6.51 12.71
CA THR A 93 -19.57 -7.56 13.69
C THR A 93 -19.63 -7.03 15.12
N ASP A 94 -18.76 -6.08 15.48
CA ASP A 94 -18.80 -5.44 16.79
C ASP A 94 -20.08 -4.62 16.99
N MET A 95 -20.48 -3.84 15.97
CA MET A 95 -21.73 -3.08 16.00
C MET A 95 -22.94 -4.01 16.06
N GLU A 96 -22.97 -5.09 15.29
CA GLU A 96 -24.04 -6.10 15.34
C GLU A 96 -24.10 -6.77 16.71
N PHE A 97 -22.96 -7.11 17.31
CA PHE A 97 -22.90 -7.65 18.67
C PHE A 97 -23.49 -6.68 19.70
N THR A 98 -23.09 -5.40 19.67
CA THR A 98 -23.65 -4.40 20.58
C THR A 98 -25.14 -4.16 20.35
N PHE A 99 -25.60 -4.19 19.10
CA PHE A 99 -27.01 -4.08 18.76
C PHE A 99 -27.82 -5.26 19.32
N VAL A 100 -27.33 -6.48 19.16
CA VAL A 100 -27.98 -7.68 19.72
C VAL A 100 -28.04 -7.61 21.24
N GLN A 101 -26.98 -7.13 21.90
CA GLN A 101 -26.97 -6.95 23.35
C GLN A 101 -27.99 -5.89 23.79
N LEU A 102 -28.00 -4.72 23.16
CA LEU A 102 -28.99 -3.66 23.44
C LEU A 102 -30.43 -4.13 23.21
N LYS A 103 -30.67 -4.97 22.19
CA LYS A 103 -31.97 -5.56 21.94
C LYS A 103 -32.40 -6.49 23.08
N LYS A 104 -31.49 -7.35 23.57
CA LYS A 104 -31.76 -8.20 24.74
C LYS A 104 -32.07 -7.38 26.00
N ASP A 105 -31.32 -6.31 26.23
CA ASP A 105 -31.53 -5.43 27.38
C ASP A 105 -32.87 -4.68 27.27
N LEU A 106 -33.24 -4.24 26.07
CA LEU A 106 -34.55 -3.63 25.79
C LEU A 106 -35.71 -4.62 26.01
N ASP A 107 -35.56 -5.86 25.54
CA ASP A 107 -36.56 -6.91 25.74
C ASP A 107 -36.71 -7.23 27.23
N ALA A 108 -35.61 -7.32 27.99
CA ALA A 108 -35.63 -7.51 29.43
C ALA A 108 -36.32 -6.36 30.18
N GLU A 109 -36.03 -5.10 29.83
CA GLU A 109 -36.71 -3.94 30.41
C GLU A 109 -38.19 -3.87 30.00
N CYS A 110 -38.55 -4.30 28.79
CA CYS A 110 -39.95 -4.40 28.37
C CYS A 110 -40.70 -5.43 29.21
N LEU A 111 -40.11 -6.60 29.48
CA LEU A 111 -40.69 -7.62 30.37
C LEU A 111 -40.83 -7.07 31.81
N ARG A 112 -39.80 -6.42 32.34
CA ARG A 112 -39.87 -5.81 33.68
C ARG A 112 -40.96 -4.73 33.76
N ARG A 113 -41.13 -3.93 32.71
CA ARG A 113 -42.21 -2.93 32.61
C ARG A 113 -43.58 -3.61 32.62
N THR A 114 -43.82 -4.64 31.82
CA THR A 114 -45.12 -5.33 31.78
C THR A 114 -45.43 -6.03 33.11
N GLU A 115 -44.43 -6.60 33.79
CA GLU A 115 -44.59 -7.12 35.16
C GLU A 115 -44.99 -6.03 36.16
N LEU A 116 -44.38 -4.85 36.09
CA LEU A 116 -44.78 -3.73 36.95
C LEU A 116 -46.18 -3.20 36.62
N GLU A 117 -46.54 -3.14 35.34
CA GLU A 117 -47.88 -2.74 34.91
C GLU A 117 -48.96 -3.72 35.40
N THR A 118 -48.71 -5.02 35.38
CA THR A 118 -49.65 -6.03 35.91
C THR A 118 -49.79 -5.93 37.43
N LYS A 119 -48.70 -5.74 38.17
CA LYS A 119 -48.73 -5.46 39.62
C LYS A 119 -49.52 -4.20 39.92
N LEU A 120 -49.28 -3.11 39.18
CA LEU A 120 -50.01 -1.86 39.33
C LEU A 120 -51.51 -2.05 39.09
N LYS A 121 -51.90 -2.76 38.02
CA LYS A 121 -53.30 -3.09 37.75
C LYS A 121 -53.93 -3.94 38.87
N SER A 122 -53.20 -4.91 39.43
CA SER A 122 -53.70 -5.71 40.56
C SER A 122 -53.87 -4.90 41.85
N LEU A 123 -52.98 -3.93 42.11
CA LEU A 123 -53.12 -3.03 43.26
C LEU A 123 -54.30 -2.07 43.05
N GLN A 124 -54.50 -1.57 41.83
CA GLN A 124 -55.64 -0.73 41.49
C GLN A 124 -56.97 -1.47 41.71
N SER A 125 -57.11 -2.72 41.21
CA SER A 125 -58.32 -3.51 41.43
C SER A 125 -58.54 -3.85 42.90
N PHE A 126 -57.48 -4.08 43.68
CA PHE A 126 -57.58 -4.27 45.13
C PHE A 126 -58.09 -3.01 45.84
N VAL A 127 -57.58 -1.82 45.46
CA VAL A 127 -58.06 -0.55 46.02
C VAL A 127 -59.53 -0.31 45.67
N GLU A 128 -59.96 -0.61 44.44
CA GLU A 128 -61.35 -0.51 44.02
C GLU A 128 -62.26 -1.48 44.80
N LEU A 129 -61.80 -2.71 45.03
CA LEU A 129 -62.51 -3.68 45.87
C LEU A 129 -62.68 -3.17 47.31
N MET A 130 -61.60 -2.68 47.93
CA MET A 130 -61.65 -2.15 49.30
C MET A 130 -62.60 -0.94 49.41
N LYS A 131 -62.59 -0.04 48.42
CA LYS A 131 -63.56 1.07 48.36
C LYS A 131 -65.00 0.57 48.30
N SER A 132 -65.29 -0.41 47.45
CA SER A 132 -66.62 -1.02 47.33
C SER A 132 -67.09 -1.67 48.65
N ILE A 133 -66.20 -2.39 49.33
CA ILE A 133 -66.49 -3.01 50.63
C ILE A 133 -66.81 -1.94 51.67
N TYR A 134 -65.98 -0.90 51.80
CA TYR A 134 -66.23 0.17 52.77
C TYR A 134 -67.50 0.96 52.47
N GLU A 135 -67.82 1.20 51.21
CA GLU A 135 -69.10 1.82 50.82
C GLU A 135 -70.30 0.96 51.21
N GLN A 136 -70.17 -0.38 51.16
CA GLN A 136 -71.22 -1.29 51.57
C GLN A 136 -71.35 -1.38 53.10
N GLU A 137 -70.24 -1.52 53.83
CA GLU A 137 -70.23 -1.52 55.29
C GLU A 137 -70.82 -0.22 55.86
N LEU A 138 -70.50 0.94 55.26
CA LEU A 138 -71.10 2.22 55.65
C LEU A 138 -72.61 2.25 55.45
N LYS A 139 -73.13 1.64 54.37
CA LYS A 139 -74.58 1.50 54.14
C LYS A 139 -75.23 0.58 55.18
N ASP A 140 -74.58 -0.53 55.50
CA ASP A 140 -75.09 -1.50 56.47
C ASP A 140 -75.08 -0.93 57.89
N LEU A 141 -74.01 -0.24 58.32
CA LEU A 141 -73.97 0.47 59.60
C LEU A 141 -75.04 1.56 59.67
N ALA A 142 -75.24 2.32 58.59
CA ALA A 142 -76.29 3.34 58.53
C ALA A 142 -77.71 2.74 58.63
N ALA A 143 -77.90 1.49 58.21
CA ALA A 143 -79.14 0.74 58.42
C ALA A 143 -79.27 0.25 59.87
N GLN A 144 -78.20 -0.32 60.44
CA GLN A 144 -78.20 -0.85 61.81
C GLN A 144 -78.40 0.25 62.88
N VAL A 145 -77.84 1.45 62.70
CA VAL A 145 -78.07 2.59 63.60
C VAL A 145 -79.55 3.01 63.63
N LYS A 146 -80.30 2.82 62.54
CA LYS A 146 -81.74 3.07 62.51
C LYS A 146 -82.52 2.01 63.29
N ASP A 147 -82.06 0.75 63.28
CA ASP A 147 -82.71 -0.38 63.97
C ASP A 147 -82.41 -0.45 65.48
N VAL A 148 -81.21 -0.06 65.93
CA VAL A 148 -80.78 -0.17 67.35
C VAL A 148 -81.31 0.97 68.24
N SER A 149 -81.93 2.02 67.68
CA SER A 149 -82.56 3.08 68.49
C SER A 149 -83.82 2.63 69.25
N VAL A 150 -84.25 1.37 69.07
CA VAL A 150 -85.38 0.75 69.77
C VAL A 150 -84.91 -0.56 70.39
N THR A 151 -85.08 -0.70 71.70
CA THR A 151 -84.79 -1.89 72.55
C THR A 151 -83.38 -1.98 73.13
N PHE A 152 -83.21 -1.45 74.35
CA PHE A 152 -82.50 -2.20 75.39
C PHE A 152 -82.92 -1.71 76.79
N GLY A 153 -83.80 -2.49 77.43
CA GLY A 153 -84.08 -2.39 78.85
C GLY A 153 -84.11 -3.82 79.38
N MET A 154 -83.06 -4.25 80.07
CA MET A 154 -83.09 -5.47 80.85
C MET A 154 -82.21 -5.36 82.09
N ASP A 155 -82.89 -5.34 83.23
CA ASP A 155 -82.38 -5.64 84.55
C ASP A 155 -81.93 -7.11 84.60
N SER A 156 -80.82 -7.39 85.28
CA SER A 156 -80.42 -8.76 85.63
C SER A 156 -79.80 -8.79 87.02
N ARG A 157 -80.62 -9.20 88.00
CA ARG A 157 -80.20 -9.50 89.37
C ARG A 157 -79.82 -10.98 89.44
N CYS A 158 -78.54 -11.27 89.24
CA CYS A 158 -77.93 -12.54 89.64
C CYS A 158 -76.80 -12.20 90.62
N HIS A 159 -76.91 -12.66 91.87
CA HIS A 159 -75.83 -12.55 92.84
C HIS A 159 -74.76 -13.59 92.50
N ILE A 160 -73.95 -13.24 91.51
CA ILE A 160 -72.67 -13.85 91.19
C ILE A 160 -71.68 -13.32 92.25
N ASP A 161 -70.77 -14.15 92.77
CA ASP A 161 -69.65 -13.63 93.56
C ASP A 161 -68.74 -12.81 92.65
N LEU A 162 -69.10 -11.53 92.54
CA LEU A 162 -68.45 -10.56 91.69
C LEU A 162 -67.03 -10.29 92.18
N SER A 163 -66.71 -10.55 93.45
CA SER A 163 -65.42 -10.17 94.01
C SER A 163 -64.28 -11.07 93.49
N GLY A 164 -64.42 -12.39 93.62
CA GLY A 164 -63.41 -13.35 93.14
C GLY A 164 -63.25 -13.37 91.62
N ILE A 165 -64.36 -13.26 90.87
CA ILE A 165 -64.32 -13.18 89.40
C ILE A 165 -63.67 -11.86 88.97
N VAL A 166 -63.95 -10.74 89.65
CA VAL A 166 -63.29 -9.46 89.34
C VAL A 166 -61.79 -9.51 89.66
N GLU A 167 -61.37 -10.17 90.74
CA GLU A 167 -59.95 -10.35 91.05
C GLU A 167 -59.23 -11.26 90.04
N GLU A 168 -59.82 -12.38 89.63
CA GLU A 168 -59.22 -13.27 88.63
C GLU A 168 -59.20 -12.64 87.23
N VAL A 169 -60.28 -11.93 86.85
CA VAL A 169 -60.32 -11.17 85.60
C VAL A 169 -59.26 -10.05 85.63
N LYS A 170 -59.10 -9.32 86.75
CA LYS A 170 -58.03 -8.34 86.91
C LYS A 170 -56.65 -8.97 86.75
N ALA A 171 -56.38 -10.09 87.41
CA ALA A 171 -55.09 -10.79 87.29
C ALA A 171 -54.80 -11.25 85.84
N GLN A 172 -55.82 -11.72 85.11
CA GLN A 172 -55.69 -12.05 83.69
C GLN A 172 -55.45 -10.82 82.82
N TYR A 173 -56.13 -9.71 83.07
CA TYR A 173 -55.90 -8.46 82.35
C TYR A 173 -54.50 -7.89 82.63
N ASP A 174 -54.04 -7.94 83.88
CA ASP A 174 -52.70 -7.50 84.25
C ASP A 174 -51.63 -8.37 83.57
N ALA A 175 -51.84 -9.68 83.50
CA ALA A 175 -50.95 -10.60 82.78
C ALA A 175 -50.96 -10.38 81.26
N ILE A 176 -52.13 -10.09 80.66
CA ILE A 176 -52.24 -9.75 79.24
C ILE A 176 -51.57 -8.40 78.96
N ALA A 177 -51.80 -7.39 79.80
CA ALA A 177 -51.19 -6.07 79.66
C ALA A 177 -49.67 -6.13 79.78
N ALA A 178 -49.14 -6.92 80.73
CA ALA A 178 -47.71 -7.15 80.87
C ALA A 178 -47.10 -7.83 79.64
N ARG A 179 -47.75 -8.88 79.12
CA ARG A 179 -47.31 -9.56 77.88
C ARG A 179 -47.37 -8.64 76.66
N SER A 180 -48.45 -7.87 76.48
CA SER A 180 -48.55 -6.90 75.39
C SER A 180 -47.50 -5.80 75.47
N LEU A 181 -47.12 -5.37 76.67
CA LEU A 181 -46.01 -4.42 76.85
C LEU A 181 -44.68 -5.05 76.43
N GLU A 182 -44.39 -6.27 76.89
CA GLU A 182 -43.16 -6.99 76.55
C GLU A 182 -43.06 -7.28 75.04
N GLU A 183 -44.17 -7.70 74.42
CA GLU A 183 -44.27 -7.91 72.97
C GLU A 183 -44.07 -6.60 72.19
N ALA A 184 -44.66 -5.48 72.65
CA ALA A 184 -44.48 -4.17 72.03
C ALA A 184 -43.04 -3.64 72.17
N GLU A 185 -42.40 -3.86 73.32
CA GLU A 185 -41.00 -3.55 73.54
C GLU A 185 -40.08 -4.41 72.67
N ALA A 186 -40.32 -5.73 72.60
CA ALA A 186 -39.56 -6.64 71.76
C ALA A 186 -39.69 -6.29 70.28
N TYR A 187 -40.91 -5.98 69.82
CA TYR A 187 -41.16 -5.51 68.46
C TYR A 187 -40.42 -4.20 68.15
N SER A 188 -40.48 -3.23 69.08
CA SER A 188 -39.78 -1.95 68.93
C SER A 188 -38.25 -2.13 68.92
N ARG A 189 -37.70 -2.99 69.78
CA ARG A 189 -36.26 -3.33 69.79
C ARG A 189 -35.86 -3.98 68.46
N SER A 190 -36.61 -4.97 67.98
CA SER A 190 -36.33 -5.64 66.71
C SER A 190 -36.37 -4.67 65.51
N GLN A 191 -37.34 -3.75 65.46
CA GLN A 191 -37.41 -2.72 64.43
C GLN A 191 -36.20 -1.77 64.47
N LEU A 192 -35.74 -1.37 65.66
CA LEU A 192 -34.55 -0.53 65.81
C LEU A 192 -33.28 -1.26 65.37
N GLU A 193 -33.14 -2.54 65.71
CA GLU A 193 -32.01 -3.38 65.27
C GLU A 193 -32.01 -3.57 63.76
N GLU A 194 -33.17 -3.83 63.14
CA GLU A 194 -33.29 -3.96 61.69
C GLU A 194 -32.96 -2.64 60.97
N GLN A 195 -33.45 -1.50 61.46
CA GLN A 195 -33.11 -0.19 60.91
C GLN A 195 -31.62 0.13 61.07
N ALA A 196 -31.02 -0.23 62.21
CA ALA A 196 -29.59 -0.06 62.43
C ALA A 196 -28.76 -0.92 61.48
N ALA A 197 -29.14 -2.18 61.27
CA ALA A 197 -28.49 -3.09 60.32
C ALA A 197 -28.58 -2.56 58.87
N ARG A 198 -29.78 -2.15 58.43
CA ARG A 198 -29.99 -1.55 57.10
C ARG A 198 -29.15 -0.28 56.92
N SER A 199 -29.11 0.60 57.93
CA SER A 199 -28.29 1.82 57.90
C SER A 199 -26.80 1.51 57.77
N ALA A 200 -26.31 0.47 58.48
CA ALA A 200 -24.92 0.03 58.36
C ALA A 200 -24.60 -0.52 56.96
N GLU A 201 -25.48 -1.33 56.38
CA GLU A 201 -25.35 -1.84 55.01
C GLU A 201 -25.33 -0.71 53.97
N PHE A 202 -26.25 0.26 54.09
CA PHE A 202 -26.24 1.44 53.23
C PHE A 202 -24.96 2.27 53.40
N GLY A 203 -24.46 2.40 54.63
CA GLY A 203 -23.19 3.06 54.91
C GLY A 203 -22.00 2.38 54.22
N ILE A 204 -21.92 1.05 54.28
CA ILE A 204 -20.86 0.26 53.62
C ILE A 204 -20.99 0.38 52.10
N SER A 205 -22.19 0.25 51.54
CA SER A 205 -22.44 0.40 50.10
C SER A 205 -22.07 1.81 49.60
N LEU A 206 -22.40 2.85 50.36
CA LEU A 206 -22.03 4.22 50.04
C LEU A 206 -20.51 4.45 50.10
N GLN A 207 -19.81 3.84 51.05
CA GLN A 207 -18.35 3.88 51.11
C GLN A 207 -17.70 3.13 49.94
N SER A 208 -18.24 1.96 49.57
CA SER A 208 -17.77 1.17 48.43
C SER A 208 -17.92 1.96 47.12
N THR A 209 -19.12 2.48 46.84
CA THR A 209 -19.36 3.31 45.64
C THR A 209 -18.50 4.57 45.61
N ARG A 210 -18.28 5.22 46.77
CA ARG A 210 -17.35 6.36 46.86
C ARG A 210 -15.91 5.96 46.52
N SER A 211 -15.45 4.80 46.98
CA SER A 211 -14.11 4.30 46.65
C SER A 211 -13.96 3.97 45.16
N GLU A 212 -14.98 3.37 44.55
CA GLU A 212 -15.03 3.09 43.11
C GLU A 212 -14.99 4.39 42.29
N ILE A 213 -15.75 5.41 42.70
CA ILE A 213 -15.71 6.74 42.06
C ILE A 213 -14.30 7.33 42.14
N THR A 214 -13.60 7.20 43.27
CA THR A 214 -12.22 7.71 43.38
C THR A 214 -11.24 6.93 42.50
N ASP A 215 -11.36 5.62 42.41
CA ASP A 215 -10.52 4.77 41.57
C ASP A 215 -10.73 5.05 40.08
N LEU A 216 -11.99 5.19 39.66
CA LEU A 216 -12.35 5.60 38.31
C LEU A 216 -11.78 6.98 37.99
N ASN A 217 -11.84 7.94 38.92
CA ASN A 217 -11.24 9.26 38.73
C ASN A 217 -9.72 9.17 38.54
N VAL A 218 -9.01 8.38 39.34
CA VAL A 218 -7.56 8.16 39.18
C VAL A 218 -7.26 7.53 37.81
N ARG A 219 -8.04 6.53 37.39
CA ARG A 219 -7.90 5.89 36.08
C ARG A 219 -8.15 6.87 34.93
N ILE A 220 -9.17 7.72 35.04
CA ILE A 220 -9.44 8.80 34.07
C ILE A 220 -8.25 9.75 33.96
N GLN A 221 -7.66 10.18 35.08
CA GLN A 221 -6.50 11.07 35.05
C GLN A 221 -5.28 10.40 34.43
N LYS A 222 -5.04 9.11 34.72
CA LYS A 222 -3.98 8.32 34.08
C LYS A 222 -4.18 8.19 32.56
N LEU A 223 -5.40 7.92 32.11
CA LEU A 223 -5.71 7.85 30.69
C LEU A 223 -5.54 9.22 30.02
N ARG A 224 -5.95 10.32 30.66
CA ARG A 224 -5.74 11.67 30.16
C ARG A 224 -4.26 12.01 30.00
N SER A 225 -3.42 11.67 30.97
CA SER A 225 -1.97 11.91 30.87
C SER A 225 -1.31 11.05 29.79
N GLN A 226 -1.75 9.80 29.62
CA GLN A 226 -1.32 8.95 28.50
C GLN A 226 -1.72 9.52 27.14
N ILE A 227 -2.95 10.00 26.99
CA ILE A 227 -3.42 10.66 25.75
C ILE A 227 -2.55 11.88 25.44
N LEU A 228 -2.27 12.74 26.42
CA LEU A 228 -1.41 13.91 26.23
C LEU A 228 0.03 13.53 25.86
N SER A 229 0.58 12.50 26.50
CA SER A 229 1.91 11.98 26.19
C SER A 229 1.98 11.43 24.76
N VAL A 230 1.00 10.63 24.34
CA VAL A 230 0.94 10.06 22.99
C VAL A 230 0.78 11.17 21.95
N LYS A 231 -0.12 12.15 22.19
CA LYS A 231 -0.26 13.32 21.31
C LYS A 231 1.04 14.09 21.16
N SER A 232 1.76 14.34 22.26
CA SER A 232 3.07 14.99 22.20
C SER A 232 4.08 14.16 21.40
N HIS A 233 4.04 12.84 21.52
CA HIS A 233 4.92 11.96 20.75
C HIS A 233 4.58 11.98 19.25
N CYS A 234 3.30 11.94 18.88
CA CYS A 234 2.84 12.07 17.49
C CYS A 234 3.31 13.39 16.88
N LEU A 235 3.12 14.52 17.58
CA LEU A 235 3.59 15.83 17.08
C LEU A 235 5.10 15.87 16.86
N LYS A 236 5.90 15.30 17.77
CA LYS A 236 7.36 15.20 17.59
C LYS A 236 7.74 14.33 16.40
N LEU A 237 7.03 13.22 16.18
CA LEU A 237 7.26 12.36 15.02
C LEU A 237 6.87 13.08 13.72
N GLU A 238 5.76 13.81 13.69
CA GLU A 238 5.35 14.63 12.55
C GLU A 238 6.38 15.73 12.24
N GLU A 239 6.91 16.42 13.25
CA GLU A 239 8.00 17.39 13.10
C GLU A 239 9.26 16.74 12.53
N ASN A 240 9.65 15.57 13.04
CA ASN A 240 10.82 14.83 12.54
C ASN A 240 10.62 14.34 11.09
N ILE A 241 9.42 13.88 10.72
CA ILE A 241 9.09 13.49 9.35
C ILE A 241 9.21 14.69 8.42
N LYS A 242 8.61 15.83 8.76
CA LYS A 242 8.71 17.06 7.97
C LYS A 242 10.16 17.51 7.79
N ALA A 243 10.95 17.50 8.86
CA ALA A 243 12.37 17.85 8.79
C ALA A 243 13.17 16.89 7.88
N ALA A 244 12.88 15.58 7.96
CA ALA A 244 13.52 14.59 7.10
C ALA A 244 13.10 14.72 5.62
N GLU A 245 11.82 15.03 5.37
CA GLU A 245 11.29 15.33 4.03
C GLU A 245 11.94 16.58 3.43
N GLU A 246 12.03 17.67 4.18
CA GLU A 246 12.70 18.91 3.75
C GLU A 246 14.18 18.67 3.44
N GLN A 247 14.88 17.94 4.32
CA GLN A 247 16.28 17.59 4.09
C GLN A 247 16.45 16.68 2.86
N GLY A 248 15.55 15.72 2.67
CA GLY A 248 15.52 14.83 1.51
C GLY A 248 15.28 15.58 0.20
N GLU A 249 14.34 16.52 0.19
CA GLU A 249 14.02 17.36 -0.97
C GLU A 249 15.21 18.25 -1.34
N LEU A 250 15.88 18.86 -0.36
CA LEU A 250 17.09 19.65 -0.61
C LEU A 250 18.23 18.80 -1.22
N ALA A 251 18.45 17.59 -0.70
CA ALA A 251 19.45 16.67 -1.25
C ALA A 251 19.09 16.21 -2.67
N PHE A 252 17.80 15.99 -2.94
CA PHE A 252 17.31 15.64 -4.28
C PHE A 252 17.51 16.80 -5.27
N GLN A 253 17.18 18.03 -4.87
CA GLN A 253 17.40 19.21 -5.69
C GLN A 253 18.89 19.43 -5.99
N ASP A 254 19.77 19.28 -5.00
CA ASP A 254 21.22 19.35 -5.19
C ASP A 254 21.71 18.28 -6.19
N ALA A 255 21.30 17.02 -6.02
CA ALA A 255 21.64 15.95 -6.97
C ALA A 255 21.13 16.24 -8.39
N LYS A 256 19.90 16.77 -8.53
CA LYS A 256 19.33 17.16 -9.81
C LYS A 256 20.11 18.30 -10.48
N THR A 257 20.53 19.30 -9.72
CA THR A 257 21.36 20.39 -10.25
C THR A 257 22.72 19.90 -10.71
N LYS A 258 23.37 19.01 -9.94
CA LYS A 258 24.64 18.37 -10.32
C LYS A 258 24.50 17.54 -11.59
N LEU A 259 23.42 16.79 -11.72
CA LEU A 259 23.13 16.03 -12.93
C LEU A 259 22.98 16.96 -14.15
N ALA A 260 22.22 18.05 -14.03
CA ALA A 260 22.06 19.02 -15.11
C ALA A 260 23.40 19.69 -15.50
N GLN A 261 24.26 19.99 -14.53
CA GLN A 261 25.60 20.52 -14.78
C GLN A 261 26.48 19.51 -15.54
N LEU A 262 26.45 18.23 -15.15
CA LEU A 262 27.20 17.17 -15.84
C LEU A 262 26.69 16.93 -17.26
N GLU A 263 25.38 16.96 -17.47
CA GLU A 263 24.77 16.85 -18.81
C GLU A 263 25.20 18.03 -19.70
N ALA A 264 25.19 19.25 -19.17
CA ALA A 264 25.65 20.44 -19.89
C ALA A 264 27.14 20.34 -20.25
N ALA A 265 27.99 19.93 -19.31
CA ALA A 265 29.42 19.71 -19.55
C ALA A 265 29.67 18.62 -20.62
N LEU A 266 28.89 17.54 -20.59
CA LEU A 266 28.96 16.47 -21.58
C LEU A 266 28.54 16.94 -22.97
N GLN A 267 27.49 17.76 -23.08
CA GLN A 267 27.08 18.36 -24.35
C GLN A 267 28.15 19.32 -24.89
N GLN A 268 28.75 20.14 -24.03
CA GLN A 268 29.84 21.03 -24.42
C GLN A 268 31.05 20.22 -24.93
N ALA A 269 31.47 19.17 -24.23
CA ALA A 269 32.57 18.30 -24.65
C ALA A 269 32.30 17.63 -26.01
N LYS A 270 31.06 17.20 -26.26
CA LYS A 270 30.66 16.67 -27.58
C LYS A 270 30.79 17.72 -28.69
N GLN A 271 30.37 18.95 -28.44
CA GLN A 271 30.50 20.05 -29.40
C GLN A 271 31.98 20.41 -29.65
N ASP A 272 32.81 20.41 -28.61
CA ASP A 272 34.25 20.65 -28.72
C ASP A 272 34.94 19.57 -29.54
N MET A 273 34.61 18.29 -29.32
CA MET A 273 35.09 17.17 -30.14
C MET A 273 34.68 17.32 -31.60
N ALA A 274 33.41 17.65 -31.88
CA ALA A 274 32.95 17.89 -33.24
C ALA A 274 33.73 19.05 -33.91
N ARG A 275 33.99 20.14 -33.17
CA ARG A 275 34.83 21.25 -33.65
C ARG A 275 36.27 20.81 -33.94
N GLN A 276 36.86 19.99 -33.08
CA GLN A 276 38.22 19.46 -33.32
C GLN A 276 38.27 18.60 -34.58
N LEU A 277 37.30 17.69 -34.77
CA LEU A 277 37.22 16.85 -35.98
C LEU A 277 37.13 17.70 -37.25
N HIS A 278 36.33 18.77 -37.25
CA HIS A 278 36.27 19.70 -38.39
C HIS A 278 37.63 20.37 -38.66
N LYS A 279 38.31 20.87 -37.63
CA LYS A 279 39.66 21.46 -37.78
C LYS A 279 40.69 20.45 -38.30
N TYR A 280 40.64 19.21 -37.82
CA TYR A 280 41.50 18.14 -38.33
C TYR A 280 41.24 17.84 -39.80
N GLN A 281 39.97 17.80 -40.23
CA GLN A 281 39.62 17.60 -41.63
C GLN A 281 40.11 18.75 -42.52
N GLU A 282 39.96 20.00 -42.07
CA GLU A 282 40.48 21.17 -42.78
C GLU A 282 42.01 21.11 -42.93
N LEU A 283 42.72 20.78 -41.84
CA LEU A 283 44.18 20.62 -41.86
C LEU A 283 44.62 19.48 -42.79
N MET A 284 43.91 18.35 -42.78
CA MET A 284 44.15 17.24 -43.70
C MET A 284 43.98 17.69 -45.17
N ASN A 285 42.93 18.44 -45.47
CA ASN A 285 42.70 18.96 -46.82
C ASN A 285 43.86 19.87 -47.27
N VAL A 286 44.37 20.74 -46.40
CA VAL A 286 45.55 21.58 -46.67
C VAL A 286 46.79 20.71 -46.90
N LYS A 287 47.01 19.69 -46.06
CA LYS A 287 48.14 18.76 -46.20
C LYS A 287 48.11 18.05 -47.55
N LEU A 288 46.94 17.57 -47.98
CA LEU A 288 46.77 16.94 -49.29
C LEU A 288 47.02 17.92 -50.44
N ALA A 289 46.58 19.17 -50.32
CA ALA A 289 46.88 20.20 -51.32
C ALA A 289 48.39 20.45 -51.42
N LEU A 290 49.08 20.56 -50.28
CA LEU A 290 50.55 20.70 -50.23
C LEU A 290 51.28 19.49 -50.81
N ASP A 291 50.83 18.26 -50.55
CA ASP A 291 51.41 17.06 -51.17
C ASP A 291 51.31 17.10 -52.70
N ILE A 292 50.16 17.55 -53.22
CA ILE A 292 49.95 17.74 -54.66
C ILE A 292 50.92 18.80 -55.18
N GLU A 293 51.05 19.94 -54.51
CA GLU A 293 52.01 20.99 -54.88
C GLU A 293 53.45 20.46 -54.90
N ILE A 294 53.90 19.77 -53.85
CA ILE A 294 55.24 19.15 -53.78
C ILE A 294 55.43 18.16 -54.93
N ALA A 295 54.45 17.30 -55.21
CA ALA A 295 54.52 16.36 -56.33
C ALA A 295 54.60 17.08 -57.68
N THR A 296 53.90 18.21 -57.85
CA THR A 296 54.01 19.03 -59.06
C THR A 296 55.37 19.71 -59.19
N TYR A 297 55.92 20.26 -58.09
CA TYR A 297 57.25 20.86 -58.08
C TYR A 297 58.34 19.81 -58.40
N ARG A 298 58.27 18.61 -57.82
CA ARG A 298 59.19 17.51 -58.15
C ARG A 298 59.17 17.15 -59.62
N LYS A 299 57.98 17.00 -60.22
CA LYS A 299 57.84 16.74 -61.68
C LYS A 299 58.44 17.84 -62.55
N LEU A 300 58.33 19.10 -62.13
CA LEU A 300 58.89 20.23 -62.88
C LEU A 300 60.43 20.17 -62.85
N VAL A 301 61.02 19.90 -61.68
CA VAL A 301 62.47 19.76 -61.51
C VAL A 301 63.01 18.54 -62.26
N GLU A 302 62.36 17.38 -62.16
CA GLU A 302 62.71 16.18 -62.95
C GLU A 302 62.65 16.46 -64.48
N GLY A 303 61.72 17.31 -64.91
CA GLY A 303 61.62 17.77 -66.31
C GLY A 303 62.75 18.72 -66.75
N GLU A 304 63.34 19.48 -65.83
CA GLU A 304 64.50 20.33 -66.09
C GLU A 304 65.82 19.55 -66.02
N GLU A 305 65.97 18.60 -65.08
CA GLU A 305 67.12 17.69 -65.00
C GLU A 305 67.19 16.77 -66.24
N GLY A 306 66.04 16.28 -66.71
CA GLY A 306 65.93 15.54 -67.97
C GLY A 306 66.33 16.35 -69.23
N ARG A 307 66.38 17.70 -69.15
CA ARG A 307 66.92 18.56 -70.22
C ARG A 307 68.43 18.77 -70.12
N MET A 308 69.03 18.57 -68.94
CA MET A 308 70.47 18.77 -68.73
C MET A 308 71.28 17.48 -68.99
N ASP A 309 70.69 16.28 -68.86
CA ASP A 309 71.39 14.99 -69.01
C ASP A 309 71.23 14.25 -70.36
N SER A 310 70.59 14.85 -71.38
CA SER A 310 70.80 14.39 -72.78
C SER A 310 70.28 15.37 -73.84
N PRO A 311 70.92 15.41 -75.03
CA PRO A 311 70.54 16.31 -76.10
C PRO A 311 69.28 15.79 -76.82
N SER A 312 68.29 16.69 -76.86
CA SER A 312 67.36 16.95 -77.96
C SER A 312 67.09 15.82 -78.98
N ALA A 313 65.90 15.18 -78.89
CA ALA A 313 65.20 14.66 -80.07
C ALA A 313 63.67 14.58 -79.87
N THR A 314 63.00 15.53 -80.51
CA THR A 314 61.78 15.44 -81.33
C THR A 314 60.69 14.38 -81.05
N VAL A 315 59.51 14.93 -80.79
CA VAL A 315 58.12 14.44 -80.92
C VAL A 315 57.88 13.38 -82.02
N VAL A 316 57.16 12.30 -81.68
CA VAL A 316 56.24 11.61 -82.61
C VAL A 316 54.96 11.15 -81.89
N SER A 317 53.83 11.53 -82.48
CA SER A 317 52.45 11.14 -82.16
C SER A 317 52.15 9.70 -82.62
N ALA A 318 51.38 8.93 -81.85
CA ALA A 318 50.57 7.83 -82.37
C ALA A 318 49.28 7.63 -81.58
N VAL A 319 48.17 7.62 -82.32
CA VAL A 319 46.78 7.42 -81.91
C VAL A 319 46.43 5.92 -82.00
N GLN A 320 45.32 5.53 -81.33
CA GLN A 320 44.54 4.26 -81.40
C GLN A 320 44.83 3.26 -80.25
N SER A 321 43.87 2.61 -79.57
CA SER A 321 42.41 2.48 -79.73
C SER A 321 41.78 1.66 -78.57
N ARG A 322 40.53 1.99 -78.19
CA ARG A 322 39.40 1.15 -77.64
C ARG A 322 39.69 0.12 -76.52
N CYS A 323 38.85 -0.01 -75.47
CA CYS A 323 37.47 -0.53 -75.57
C CYS A 323 36.61 -0.33 -74.29
N LYS A 324 35.31 -0.10 -74.55
CA LYS A 324 34.05 -0.27 -73.81
C LYS A 324 34.03 -0.99 -72.44
N THR A 325 33.24 -0.46 -71.50
CA THR A 325 31.96 -1.01 -70.97
C THR A 325 31.27 0.05 -70.08
N ALA A 326 30.05 0.45 -70.46
CA ALA A 326 28.76 0.04 -69.90
C ALA A 326 28.27 0.96 -68.77
N ALA A 327 27.16 1.63 -69.06
CA ALA A 327 26.42 2.48 -68.16
C ALA A 327 25.62 1.67 -67.14
N SER A 328 25.54 2.17 -65.92
CA SER A 328 24.34 2.01 -65.07
C SER A 328 24.30 3.14 -64.04
N ARG A 329 23.52 4.17 -64.37
CA ARG A 329 22.88 5.03 -63.38
C ARG A 329 21.76 4.21 -62.73
N SER A 330 21.76 4.05 -61.40
CA SER A 330 20.54 3.80 -60.65
C SER A 330 20.41 4.77 -59.48
N ARG A 331 19.37 5.59 -59.60
CA ARG A 331 18.86 6.52 -58.61
C ARG A 331 18.41 5.78 -57.34
N LEU A 332 18.59 6.46 -56.21
CA LEU A 332 17.75 6.34 -55.02
C LEU A 332 16.27 6.29 -55.39
N SER A 333 15.50 5.35 -54.83
CA SER A 333 14.31 5.67 -54.04
C SER A 333 13.56 4.42 -53.54
N LYS A 334 12.98 4.60 -52.35
CA LYS A 334 11.73 4.03 -51.82
C LYS A 334 11.72 2.61 -51.23
N ALA A 335 11.67 2.60 -49.90
CA ALA A 335 11.16 1.53 -49.07
C ALA A 335 9.66 1.25 -49.28
N PRO A 336 9.19 0.00 -49.12
CA PRO A 336 7.78 -0.29 -48.88
C PRO A 336 7.49 -0.66 -47.42
N SER A 337 6.70 0.20 -46.79
CA SER A 337 5.45 -0.12 -46.08
C SER A 337 5.39 -1.43 -45.28
N ARG A 338 5.68 -1.33 -43.97
CA ARG A 338 5.40 -2.38 -42.99
C ARG A 338 3.88 -2.46 -42.73
N LYS A 339 3.28 -3.61 -43.06
CA LYS A 339 1.90 -4.01 -42.70
C LYS A 339 1.67 -3.87 -41.20
N LYS A 340 0.64 -3.11 -40.81
CA LYS A 340 -0.02 -3.21 -39.49
C LYS A 340 -0.60 -4.62 -39.35
N ARG A 341 -0.03 -5.47 -38.49
CA ARG A 341 -0.79 -6.58 -37.88
C ARG A 341 -1.44 -6.02 -36.64
N GLY A 342 -2.77 -6.10 -36.61
CA GLY A 342 -3.59 -5.68 -35.49
C GLY A 342 -3.24 -6.48 -34.24
N SER A 343 -3.14 -5.75 -33.14
CA SER A 343 -3.25 -6.28 -31.78
C SER A 343 -4.61 -6.95 -31.62
N LYS A 344 -4.60 -8.23 -31.28
CA LYS A 344 -5.69 -8.88 -30.53
C LYS A 344 -5.04 -9.51 -29.31
N GLY A 345 -5.03 -8.78 -28.21
CA GLY A 345 -4.78 -9.35 -26.89
C GLY A 345 -5.96 -10.26 -26.48
N PRO A 346 -5.74 -11.21 -25.56
CA PRO A 346 -6.81 -12.07 -25.05
C PRO A 346 -7.77 -11.25 -24.19
N VAL A 347 -9.05 -11.27 -24.55
CA VAL A 347 -10.14 -10.82 -23.68
C VAL A 347 -10.28 -11.85 -22.56
N ILE A 348 -9.89 -11.48 -21.35
CA ILE A 348 -10.20 -12.24 -20.14
C ILE A 348 -11.70 -12.06 -19.88
N LYS A 349 -12.48 -13.14 -20.06
CA LYS A 349 -13.86 -13.20 -19.57
C LYS A 349 -13.82 -13.42 -18.06
N ILE A 350 -14.10 -12.38 -17.28
CA ILE A 350 -14.43 -12.50 -15.85
C ILE A 350 -15.90 -12.15 -15.69
N THR A 351 -16.77 -13.11 -16.00
CA THR A 351 -18.19 -13.12 -15.61
C THR A 351 -18.61 -14.57 -15.61
N GLU A 352 -18.33 -15.26 -14.50
CA GLU A 352 -18.92 -16.58 -14.19
C GLU A 352 -18.73 -16.99 -12.71
N LEU A 353 -18.07 -16.18 -11.87
CA LEU A 353 -17.86 -16.51 -10.45
C LEU A 353 -18.76 -15.75 -9.46
N SER A 354 -19.58 -14.79 -9.90
CA SER A 354 -20.56 -14.11 -9.02
C SER A 354 -21.91 -14.82 -8.91
N GLU A 355 -22.27 -15.71 -9.83
CA GLU A 355 -23.56 -16.42 -9.77
C GLU A 355 -23.54 -17.64 -8.84
N LYS A 356 -22.37 -18.24 -8.57
CA LYS A 356 -22.27 -19.37 -7.63
C LYS A 356 -22.31 -18.99 -6.15
N TYR A 357 -22.02 -17.73 -5.80
CA TYR A 357 -22.07 -17.27 -4.41
C TYR A 357 -23.45 -16.77 -3.98
N PHE A 358 -24.35 -16.45 -4.92
CA PHE A 358 -25.71 -15.99 -4.59
C PHE A 358 -26.74 -17.13 -4.47
N SER A 359 -26.46 -18.31 -5.05
CA SER A 359 -27.38 -19.46 -4.94
C SER A 359 -27.23 -20.25 -3.64
N GLN A 360 -26.15 -20.07 -2.88
CA GLN A 360 -25.92 -20.84 -1.65
C GLN A 360 -26.46 -20.17 -0.38
N GLU A 361 -26.77 -18.86 -0.41
CA GLU A 361 -27.42 -18.16 0.70
C GLU A 361 -28.96 -18.27 0.66
N SER A 362 -29.56 -18.69 -0.46
CA SER A 362 -31.02 -18.85 -0.56
C SER A 362 -31.54 -20.20 -0.06
N GLU A 363 -30.68 -21.20 0.16
CA GLU A 363 -31.07 -22.54 0.66
C GLU A 363 -30.92 -22.70 2.19
N VAL A 364 -30.46 -21.67 2.91
CA VAL A 364 -30.25 -21.72 4.38
C VAL A 364 -31.30 -20.88 5.13
N SER A 365 -32.45 -20.57 4.51
CA SER A 365 -33.54 -19.82 5.15
C SER A 365 -34.93 -20.42 4.93
N GLU A 366 -35.04 -21.76 4.90
CA GLU A 366 -36.30 -22.47 5.17
C GLU A 366 -36.25 -23.22 6.51
#